data_AF-A0A3S0FQP1-F1
#
_entry.id   AF-A0A3S0FQP1-F1
#
_cell.length_a   1.000
_cell.length_b   1.000
_cell.length_c   1.000
_cell.angle_alpha   90.00
_cell.angle_beta   90.00
_cell.angle_gamma   90.00
#
_symmetry.space_group_name_H-M   'P 1'
#
loop_
_entity.id
_entity.type
_entity.pdbx_description
1 polymer ?
#
loop_
_entity_poly.entity_id
_entity_poly.type
_entity_poly.pdbx_seq_one_letter_code
_entity_poly.pdbx_strand_id
1 'polypeptide(L)'
;MDVTAQLGITPICLVSDSEIWTHLVTPTVKGLLGPIVSQAAPEVLETVQGKFSGDEVSNLNDHRLYGGKTGFVRHPYIYSMYKTLNGAFIVKRDGVKFEAFCWYGDIDRSPELILKAALRDRRYDGTPRANDTALVDFPYDDPKHNAPLHSELKSVELSIYGFMPGSRIVDATGEPEFDRFFASPFSFADRPELFLKYFNRAWNTKRAPGQHAAPIRDVASHALPGFERIARAHGYDVIEMAASHYHVAKWAQSGGYVFSSSEQAREFASMTEGLAAIRAAGHPLTRSQQSWACVAQNLPAEHIPAALNMHGPLWMQDNLGQKCLWVHKPLSEAAHRLLSARI
;
A
#
# COMPACT_ATOMS: atom_id res chain seq x y z
N MET A 1 30.62 16.15 3.08
CA MET A 1 29.18 16.05 2.81
C MET A 1 28.98 15.01 1.73
N ASP A 2 27.99 14.14 1.90
CA ASP A 2 27.64 13.11 0.93
C ASP A 2 26.92 13.73 -0.27
N VAL A 3 27.46 13.52 -1.48
CA VAL A 3 26.90 14.05 -2.73
C VAL A 3 25.48 13.53 -2.97
N THR A 4 25.19 12.29 -2.59
CA THR A 4 23.85 11.70 -2.76
C THR A 4 22.81 12.44 -1.93
N ALA A 5 23.14 12.78 -0.68
CA ALA A 5 22.29 13.57 0.19
C ALA A 5 22.05 15.00 -0.35
N GLN A 6 23.05 15.62 -0.99
CA GLN A 6 22.90 16.93 -1.64
C GLN A 6 21.97 16.87 -2.86
N LEU A 7 21.97 15.76 -3.59
CA LEU A 7 21.05 15.49 -4.70
C LEU A 7 19.66 15.04 -4.21
N GLY A 8 19.45 14.97 -2.89
CA GLY A 8 18.19 14.52 -2.30
C GLY A 8 17.94 13.02 -2.42
N ILE A 9 18.97 12.24 -2.76
CA ILE A 9 18.92 10.78 -2.84
C ILE A 9 19.01 10.22 -1.42
N THR A 10 18.04 9.38 -1.07
CA THR A 10 17.91 8.76 0.25
C THR A 10 18.50 7.36 0.27
N PRO A 11 18.91 6.84 1.44
CA PRO A 11 19.49 5.49 1.53
C PRO A 11 18.60 4.39 0.97
N ILE A 12 17.28 4.55 1.01
CA ILE A 12 16.38 3.50 0.54
C ILE A 12 16.41 3.34 -0.98
N CYS A 13 16.78 4.39 -1.70
CA CYS A 13 16.93 4.36 -3.15
C CYS A 13 18.23 3.68 -3.58
N LEU A 14 19.14 3.40 -2.64
CA LEU A 14 20.38 2.67 -2.85
C LEU A 14 20.22 1.16 -2.61
N VAL A 15 19.04 0.70 -2.17
CA VAL A 15 18.72 -0.73 -2.05
C VAL A 15 18.84 -1.37 -3.43
N SER A 16 19.64 -2.43 -3.51
CA SER A 16 19.91 -3.10 -4.78
C SER A 16 18.72 -3.92 -5.27
N ASP A 17 18.60 -4.07 -6.60
CA ASP A 17 17.58 -4.92 -7.22
C ASP A 17 17.66 -6.38 -6.74
N SER A 18 18.85 -6.87 -6.41
CA SER A 18 19.06 -8.22 -5.85
C SER A 18 18.56 -8.35 -4.41
N GLU A 19 18.74 -7.33 -3.55
CA GLU A 19 18.15 -7.32 -2.21
C GLU A 19 16.62 -7.34 -2.27
N ILE A 20 16.03 -6.52 -3.15
CA ILE A 20 14.58 -6.47 -3.39
C ILE A 20 14.08 -7.85 -3.84
N TRP A 21 14.70 -8.42 -4.88
CA TRP A 21 14.35 -9.75 -5.37
C TRP A 21 14.48 -10.79 -4.26
N THR A 22 15.55 -10.76 -3.48
CA THR A 22 15.83 -11.78 -2.46
C THR A 22 14.86 -11.70 -1.29
N HIS A 23 14.57 -10.50 -0.79
CA HIS A 23 13.88 -10.31 0.48
C HIS A 23 12.42 -9.89 0.37
N LEU A 24 12.01 -9.26 -0.73
CA LEU A 24 10.63 -8.78 -0.90
C LEU A 24 9.80 -9.63 -1.87
N VAL A 25 10.44 -10.26 -2.87
CA VAL A 25 9.74 -11.17 -3.78
C VAL A 25 9.66 -12.57 -3.16
N THR A 26 8.44 -13.01 -2.85
CA THR A 26 8.22 -14.27 -2.12
C THR A 26 8.48 -15.51 -2.97
N PRO A 27 8.71 -16.68 -2.34
CA PRO A 27 8.91 -17.93 -3.07
C PRO A 27 7.79 -18.23 -4.08
N THR A 28 6.51 -18.01 -3.72
CA THR A 28 5.39 -18.25 -4.63
C THR A 28 5.42 -17.29 -5.82
N VAL A 29 5.69 -16.00 -5.60
CA VAL A 29 5.81 -15.01 -6.69
C VAL A 29 6.97 -15.36 -7.63
N LYS A 30 8.13 -15.76 -7.08
CA LYS A 30 9.27 -16.24 -7.88
C LYS A 30 8.91 -17.49 -8.68
N GLY A 31 8.17 -18.42 -8.08
CA GLY A 31 7.68 -19.63 -8.75
C GLY A 31 6.75 -19.31 -9.91
N LEU A 32 5.83 -18.35 -9.73
CA LEU A 32 4.94 -17.88 -10.79
C LEU A 32 5.71 -17.21 -11.94
N LEU A 33 6.65 -16.31 -11.63
CA LEU A 33 7.45 -15.61 -12.63
C LEU A 33 8.44 -16.51 -13.37
N GLY A 34 8.93 -17.56 -12.71
CA GLY A 34 10.05 -18.37 -13.19
C GLY A 34 11.40 -17.65 -13.10
N PRO A 35 12.48 -18.27 -13.64
CA PRO A 35 13.81 -17.67 -13.60
C PRO A 35 13.89 -16.37 -14.42
N ILE A 36 14.78 -15.46 -14.02
CA ILE A 36 15.17 -14.31 -14.83
C ILE A 36 15.94 -14.82 -16.06
N VAL A 37 15.48 -14.46 -17.25
CA VAL A 37 16.06 -14.90 -18.53
C VAL A 37 16.92 -13.82 -19.17
N SER A 38 16.62 -12.54 -18.91
CA SER A 38 17.43 -11.42 -19.38
C SER A 38 17.20 -10.19 -18.52
N GLN A 39 18.15 -9.26 -18.59
CA GLN A 39 18.08 -7.96 -17.94
C GLN A 39 18.36 -6.89 -18.99
N ALA A 40 17.50 -5.88 -19.06
CA ALA A 40 17.77 -4.67 -19.82
C ALA A 40 18.70 -3.75 -19.04
N ALA A 41 19.50 -2.92 -19.73
CA ALA A 41 20.25 -1.87 -19.07
C ALA A 41 19.27 -0.93 -18.33
N PRO A 42 19.57 -0.47 -17.11
CA PRO A 42 18.72 0.51 -16.44
C PRO A 42 18.59 1.79 -17.28
N GLU A 43 17.37 2.32 -17.34
CA GLU A 43 17.05 3.51 -18.11
C GLU A 43 16.54 4.62 -17.19
N VAL A 44 16.78 5.88 -17.55
CA VAL A 44 16.15 7.03 -16.90
C VAL A 44 14.91 7.40 -17.71
N LEU A 45 13.76 7.46 -17.04
CA LEU A 45 12.49 7.85 -17.65
C LEU A 45 12.01 9.19 -17.10
N GLU A 46 11.49 10.02 -18.01
CA GLU A 46 10.98 11.37 -17.72
C GLU A 46 9.48 11.50 -18.07
N THR A 47 8.80 10.36 -18.29
CA THR A 47 7.42 10.27 -18.76
C THR A 47 6.52 9.59 -17.72
N VAL A 48 5.22 9.91 -17.74
CA VAL A 48 4.21 9.15 -16.99
C VAL A 48 3.88 7.80 -17.64
N GLN A 49 4.09 7.72 -18.95
CA GLN A 49 3.83 6.52 -19.73
C GLN A 49 4.87 5.46 -19.40
N GLY A 50 4.42 4.32 -18.88
CA GLY A 50 5.26 3.16 -18.64
C GLY A 50 5.82 2.55 -19.93
N LYS A 51 6.49 1.40 -19.81
CA LYS A 51 6.96 0.65 -20.99
C LYS A 51 5.85 -0.15 -21.67
N PHE A 52 4.75 -0.39 -20.97
CA PHE A 52 3.56 -1.10 -21.45
C PHE A 52 2.33 -0.66 -20.64
N SER A 53 1.13 -1.06 -21.07
CA SER A 53 -0.12 -0.71 -20.38
C SER A 53 -0.14 -1.28 -18.96
N GLY A 54 -0.43 -0.43 -17.98
CA GLY A 54 -0.42 -0.78 -16.55
C GLY A 54 0.89 -0.46 -15.83
N ASP A 55 1.97 -0.19 -16.57
CA ASP A 55 3.28 0.20 -16.03
C ASP A 55 3.44 1.72 -15.85
N GLU A 56 2.34 2.46 -15.85
CA GLU A 56 2.38 3.92 -15.69
C GLU A 56 2.86 4.32 -14.28
N VAL A 57 3.32 5.56 -14.16
CA VAL A 57 3.59 6.22 -12.88
C VAL A 57 2.63 7.40 -12.68
N SER A 58 2.48 7.86 -11.45
CA SER A 58 1.58 8.97 -11.14
C SER A 58 2.30 10.31 -11.26
N ASN A 59 1.59 11.36 -11.68
CA ASN A 59 2.08 12.74 -11.63
C ASN A 59 1.14 13.58 -10.75
N LEU A 60 0.95 13.16 -9.50
CA LEU A 60 -0.03 13.76 -8.58
C LEU A 60 0.27 15.23 -8.22
N ASN A 61 1.49 15.69 -8.47
CA ASN A 61 1.87 17.07 -8.22
C ASN A 61 1.54 18.03 -9.39
N ASP A 62 1.02 17.51 -10.52
CA ASP A 62 0.68 18.24 -11.77
C ASP A 62 1.72 19.30 -12.17
N HIS A 63 2.99 19.08 -11.80
CA HIS A 63 4.04 20.05 -12.01
C HIS A 63 4.49 19.97 -13.46
N ARG A 64 3.84 20.76 -14.32
CA ARG A 64 4.18 20.91 -15.73
C ARG A 64 5.63 21.38 -15.87
N LEU A 65 6.54 20.47 -16.22
CA LEU A 65 7.90 20.84 -16.55
C LEU A 65 7.97 21.52 -17.93
N TYR A 66 8.96 22.41 -18.10
CA TYR A 66 9.37 23.00 -19.38
C TYR A 66 8.22 23.54 -20.26
N GLY A 67 7.68 24.70 -19.88
CA GLY A 67 6.74 25.44 -20.73
C GLY A 67 5.32 24.88 -20.75
N GLY A 68 4.89 24.19 -19.69
CA GLY A 68 3.49 23.76 -19.55
C GLY A 68 3.16 22.41 -20.19
N LYS A 69 4.16 21.60 -20.56
CA LYS A 69 3.94 20.32 -21.23
C LYS A 69 3.35 19.27 -20.27
N THR A 70 2.38 18.51 -20.77
CA THR A 70 1.74 17.37 -20.10
C THR A 70 2.44 16.07 -20.46
N GLY A 71 2.28 15.03 -19.63
CA GLY A 71 2.81 13.69 -19.90
C GLY A 71 4.24 13.43 -19.45
N PHE A 72 4.88 14.40 -18.80
CA PHE A 72 6.21 14.28 -18.21
C PHE A 72 6.13 14.25 -16.69
N VAL A 73 7.08 13.56 -16.05
CA VAL A 73 7.25 13.61 -14.59
C VAL A 73 8.26 14.68 -14.23
N ARG A 74 8.04 15.39 -13.11
CA ARG A 74 8.97 16.41 -12.62
C ARG A 74 10.33 15.84 -12.23
N HIS A 75 10.30 14.65 -11.63
CA HIS A 75 11.48 13.97 -11.13
C HIS A 75 11.70 12.71 -11.97
N PRO A 76 12.74 12.66 -12.80
CA PRO A 76 13.08 11.45 -13.54
C PRO A 76 13.31 10.29 -12.57
N TYR A 77 12.95 9.09 -13.00
CA TYR A 77 13.14 7.87 -12.23
C TYR A 77 13.93 6.85 -13.03
N ILE A 78 14.68 6.02 -12.32
CA ILE A 78 15.41 4.89 -12.88
C ILE A 78 14.42 3.73 -13.01
N TYR A 79 14.46 3.07 -14.17
CA TYR A 79 13.67 1.91 -14.53
C TYR A 79 14.61 0.73 -14.82
N SER A 80 14.59 -0.28 -13.97
CA SER A 80 15.27 -1.56 -14.17
C SER A 80 14.25 -2.63 -14.57
N MET A 81 14.48 -3.34 -15.68
CA MET A 81 13.61 -4.43 -16.12
C MET A 81 14.37 -5.75 -16.27
N TYR A 82 13.82 -6.77 -15.63
CA TYR A 82 14.27 -8.14 -15.67
C TYR A 82 13.16 -8.98 -16.31
N LYS A 83 13.40 -9.50 -17.51
CA LYS A 83 12.47 -10.44 -18.13
C LYS A 83 12.60 -11.77 -17.40
N THR A 84 11.48 -12.37 -17.02
CA THR A 84 11.42 -13.71 -16.45
C THR A 84 10.78 -14.67 -17.45
N LEU A 85 10.84 -15.97 -17.18
CA LEU A 85 10.25 -16.99 -18.05
C LEU A 85 8.77 -16.72 -18.34
N ASN A 86 8.01 -16.31 -17.32
CA ASN A 86 6.55 -16.13 -17.38
C ASN A 86 6.12 -14.67 -17.19
N GLY A 87 7.00 -13.69 -17.40
CA GLY A 87 6.66 -12.28 -17.18
C GLY A 87 7.86 -11.35 -16.99
N ALA A 88 7.76 -10.44 -16.03
CA ALA A 88 8.83 -9.50 -15.70
C ALA A 88 8.86 -9.11 -14.22
N PHE A 89 10.07 -8.84 -13.75
CA PHE A 89 10.34 -8.13 -12.50
C PHE A 89 10.89 -6.75 -12.85
N ILE A 90 10.23 -5.71 -12.36
CA ILE A 90 10.54 -4.32 -12.68
C ILE A 90 10.79 -3.58 -11.38
N VAL A 91 11.83 -2.76 -11.34
CA VAL A 91 12.08 -1.86 -10.23
C VAL A 91 12.18 -0.43 -10.75
N LYS A 92 11.33 0.43 -10.19
CA LYS A 92 11.36 1.87 -10.40
C LYS A 92 11.91 2.53 -9.15
N ARG A 93 12.80 3.51 -9.28
CA ARG A 93 13.30 4.26 -8.12
C ARG A 93 13.62 5.70 -8.49
N ASP A 94 13.37 6.61 -7.56
CA ASP A 94 13.78 8.01 -7.65
C ASP A 94 14.66 8.39 -6.46
N GLY A 95 14.69 9.67 -6.05
CA GLY A 95 15.49 10.13 -4.92
C GLY A 95 14.96 9.69 -3.55
N VAL A 96 13.67 9.34 -3.41
CA VAL A 96 13.02 9.13 -2.11
C VAL A 96 12.29 7.79 -1.97
N LYS A 97 12.01 7.11 -3.08
CA LYS A 97 11.26 5.85 -3.09
C LYS A 97 11.84 4.86 -4.08
N PHE A 98 11.70 3.57 -3.77
CA PHE A 98 11.66 2.53 -4.79
C PHE A 98 10.31 1.80 -4.78
N GLU A 99 9.91 1.33 -5.95
CA GLU A 99 8.77 0.44 -6.15
C GLU A 99 9.18 -0.73 -7.03
N ALA A 100 8.91 -1.93 -6.55
CA ALA A 100 9.18 -3.18 -7.21
C ALA A 100 7.86 -3.84 -7.63
N PHE A 101 7.78 -4.23 -8.89
CA PHE A 101 6.60 -4.80 -9.52
C PHE A 101 6.93 -6.16 -10.12
N CYS A 102 6.06 -7.14 -9.87
CA CYS A 102 6.11 -8.43 -10.55
C CYS A 102 4.89 -8.54 -11.45
N TRP A 103 5.14 -8.66 -12.74
CA TRP A 103 4.13 -8.80 -13.78
C TRP A 103 4.17 -10.21 -14.34
N TYR A 104 3.03 -10.91 -14.35
CA TYR A 104 2.87 -12.25 -14.88
C TYR A 104 2.16 -12.22 -16.24
N GLY A 105 2.52 -13.11 -17.14
CA GLY A 105 1.95 -13.20 -18.48
C GLY A 105 2.80 -12.48 -19.54
N ASP A 106 2.21 -12.32 -20.73
CA ASP A 106 2.88 -11.67 -21.85
C ASP A 106 2.91 -10.14 -21.64
N ILE A 107 4.10 -9.61 -21.35
CA ILE A 107 4.35 -8.18 -21.09
C ILE A 107 3.90 -7.29 -22.25
N ASP A 108 3.96 -7.78 -23.49
CA ASP A 108 3.65 -6.99 -24.67
C ASP A 108 2.16 -7.03 -25.05
N ARG A 109 1.36 -7.86 -24.36
CA ARG A 109 -0.06 -8.08 -24.72
C ARG A 109 -1.02 -7.90 -23.57
N SER A 110 -0.82 -8.63 -22.48
CA SER A 110 -1.80 -8.69 -21.38
C SER A 110 -1.12 -9.11 -20.07
N PRO A 111 -0.22 -8.26 -19.53
CA PRO A 111 0.41 -8.57 -18.26
C PRO A 111 -0.53 -8.33 -17.08
N GLU A 112 -0.42 -9.18 -16.08
CA GLU A 112 -1.12 -9.06 -14.81
C GLU A 112 -0.14 -8.70 -13.69
N LEU A 113 -0.39 -7.61 -12.97
CA LEU A 113 0.38 -7.27 -11.78
C LEU A 113 0.08 -8.29 -10.68
N ILE A 114 1.10 -9.02 -10.22
CA ILE A 114 0.95 -10.04 -9.17
C ILE A 114 1.61 -9.66 -7.84
N LEU A 115 2.53 -8.70 -7.85
CA LEU A 115 3.13 -8.14 -6.64
C LEU A 115 3.51 -6.67 -6.87
N LYS A 116 3.20 -5.81 -5.91
CA LYS A 116 3.81 -4.48 -5.76
C LYS A 116 4.42 -4.39 -4.37
N ALA A 117 5.69 -4.05 -4.26
CA ALA A 117 6.42 -3.88 -3.00
C ALA A 117 7.24 -2.58 -3.03
N ALA A 118 7.09 -1.71 -2.04
CA ALA A 118 7.75 -0.42 -2.03
C ALA A 118 8.22 0.00 -0.64
N LEU A 119 9.33 0.75 -0.59
CA LEU A 119 9.72 1.54 0.57
C LEU A 119 9.96 2.98 0.15
N ARG A 120 9.50 3.90 0.99
CA ARG A 120 9.61 5.36 0.79
C ARG A 120 10.21 6.01 2.03
N ASP A 121 11.22 6.85 1.86
CA ASP A 121 11.76 7.68 2.94
C ASP A 121 10.74 8.77 3.30
N ARG A 122 10.40 8.87 4.59
CA ARG A 122 9.36 9.77 5.09
C ARG A 122 9.86 11.14 5.52
N ARG A 123 11.15 11.46 5.38
CA ARG A 123 11.74 12.70 5.94
C ARG A 123 11.09 14.00 5.47
N TYR A 124 10.39 13.97 4.33
CA TYR A 124 9.74 15.13 3.75
C TYR A 124 8.22 15.16 4.00
N ASP A 125 7.66 14.13 4.63
CA ASP A 125 6.21 14.04 4.86
C ASP A 125 5.69 15.20 5.69
N GLY A 126 4.48 15.66 5.36
CA GLY A 126 3.92 16.87 5.93
C GLY A 126 4.48 18.16 5.34
N THR A 127 5.19 18.09 4.21
CA THR A 127 5.68 19.25 3.46
C THR A 127 5.37 19.09 1.98
N PRO A 128 5.32 20.18 1.19
CA PRO A 128 5.12 20.08 -0.26
C PRO A 128 6.12 19.14 -0.97
N ARG A 129 7.34 19.04 -0.44
CA ARG A 129 8.40 18.17 -0.98
C ARG A 129 8.07 16.67 -0.85
N ALA A 130 7.14 16.28 0.02
CA ALA A 130 6.68 14.90 0.12
C ALA A 130 6.10 14.35 -1.20
N ASN A 131 5.56 15.26 -2.03
CA ASN A 131 4.95 14.99 -3.32
C ASN A 131 5.92 15.23 -4.51
N ASP A 132 7.18 15.60 -4.25
CA ASP A 132 8.23 15.77 -5.26
C ASP A 132 8.86 14.40 -5.61
N THR A 133 8.02 13.47 -6.06
CA THR A 133 8.40 12.11 -6.49
C THR A 133 7.53 11.69 -7.68
N ALA A 134 8.07 10.88 -8.58
CA ALA A 134 7.29 10.29 -9.68
C ALA A 134 6.53 9.03 -9.24
N LEU A 135 6.82 8.52 -8.04
CA LEU A 135 6.33 7.25 -7.52
C LEU A 135 5.33 7.48 -6.37
N VAL A 136 4.54 8.56 -6.43
CA VAL A 136 3.60 8.92 -5.36
C VAL A 136 2.37 8.00 -5.42
N ASP A 137 1.98 7.40 -4.29
CA ASP A 137 0.72 6.62 -4.21
C ASP A 137 -0.51 7.51 -3.93
N PHE A 138 -0.34 8.49 -3.04
CA PHE A 138 -1.34 9.49 -2.65
C PHE A 138 -0.64 10.74 -2.07
N PRO A 139 -1.31 11.89 -1.89
CA PRO A 139 -0.66 13.10 -1.37
C PRO A 139 -0.17 12.95 0.09
N TYR A 140 1.11 13.29 0.34
CA TYR A 140 1.78 13.19 1.65
C TYR A 140 2.12 14.55 2.28
N ASP A 141 1.63 15.65 1.71
CA ASP A 141 2.04 17.01 2.05
C ASP A 141 1.32 17.63 3.25
N ASP A 142 0.22 17.04 3.73
CA ASP A 142 -0.47 17.53 4.93
C ASP A 142 0.26 17.12 6.23
N PRO A 143 0.83 18.07 7.00
CA PRO A 143 1.53 17.78 8.24
C PRO A 143 0.64 17.24 9.35
N LYS A 144 -0.67 17.50 9.31
CA LYS A 144 -1.62 16.94 10.29
C LYS A 144 -1.70 15.42 10.18
N HIS A 145 -1.58 14.91 8.96
CA HIS A 145 -1.84 13.50 8.68
C HIS A 145 -0.58 12.68 8.41
N ASN A 146 0.48 13.30 7.90
CA ASN A 146 1.63 12.57 7.39
C ASN A 146 2.95 12.87 8.13
N ALA A 147 2.98 13.82 9.06
CA ALA A 147 4.24 14.19 9.73
C ALA A 147 4.98 12.96 10.32
N PRO A 148 6.32 12.89 10.17
CA PRO A 148 7.13 11.84 10.78
C PRO A 148 6.95 11.78 12.30
N LEU A 149 7.07 10.58 12.86
CA LEU A 149 6.89 10.37 14.30
C LEU A 149 7.89 11.13 15.17
N HIS A 150 9.13 11.33 14.70
CA HIS A 150 10.13 12.05 15.47
C HIS A 150 11.18 12.64 14.52
N SER A 151 11.60 13.89 14.76
CA SER A 151 12.56 14.60 13.92
C SER A 151 13.98 14.01 13.95
N GLU A 152 14.32 13.28 15.01
CA GLU A 152 15.63 12.63 15.16
C GLU A 152 15.69 11.21 14.60
N LEU A 153 14.54 10.62 14.24
CA LEU A 153 14.47 9.24 13.77
C LEU A 153 14.31 9.20 12.25
N LYS A 154 15.04 8.32 11.59
CA LYS A 154 14.82 8.04 10.17
C LYS A 154 13.69 7.03 10.02
N SER A 155 12.67 7.41 9.26
CA SER A 155 11.51 6.57 9.01
C SER A 155 11.34 6.22 7.54
N VAL A 156 10.90 4.98 7.29
CA VAL A 156 10.38 4.55 5.99
C VAL A 156 8.93 4.09 6.09
N GLU A 157 8.16 4.38 5.06
CA GLU A 157 6.86 3.78 4.82
C GLU A 157 7.02 2.51 3.96
N LEU A 158 6.37 1.42 4.36
CA LEU A 158 6.20 0.22 3.54
C LEU A 158 4.83 0.19 2.86
N SER A 159 4.82 -0.32 1.63
CA SER A 159 3.60 -0.55 0.85
C SER A 159 3.73 -1.89 0.12
N ILE A 160 2.67 -2.72 0.20
CA ILE A 160 2.70 -4.10 -0.31
C ILE A 160 1.32 -4.55 -0.79
N TYR A 161 1.31 -5.15 -1.97
CA TYR A 161 0.12 -5.73 -2.59
C TYR A 161 0.49 -7.05 -3.27
N GLY A 162 -0.36 -8.06 -3.16
CA GLY A 162 -0.14 -9.37 -3.76
C GLY A 162 -1.42 -9.93 -4.36
N PHE A 163 -1.36 -10.30 -5.64
CA PHE A 163 -2.52 -10.66 -6.46
C PHE A 163 -2.23 -11.95 -7.19
N MET A 164 -3.04 -12.99 -6.96
CA MET A 164 -2.93 -14.25 -7.70
C MET A 164 -3.36 -14.00 -9.16
N PRO A 165 -2.54 -14.35 -10.16
CA PRO A 165 -2.90 -14.16 -11.56
C PRO A 165 -4.14 -14.96 -11.95
N GLY A 166 -4.92 -14.44 -12.90
CA GLY A 166 -6.16 -15.04 -13.40
C GLY A 166 -7.28 -15.11 -12.37
N SER A 167 -7.21 -14.33 -11.30
CA SER A 167 -8.16 -14.38 -10.18
C SER A 167 -8.85 -13.05 -9.91
N ARG A 168 -8.78 -12.07 -10.81
CA ARG A 168 -9.50 -10.81 -10.59
C ARG A 168 -11.01 -11.04 -10.63
N ILE A 169 -11.74 -10.16 -9.97
CA ILE A 169 -13.20 -10.23 -9.96
C ILE A 169 -13.74 -9.96 -11.36
N VAL A 170 -13.16 -9.01 -12.09
CA VAL A 170 -13.54 -8.76 -13.48
C VAL A 170 -13.37 -9.99 -14.37
N ASP A 171 -12.33 -10.80 -14.17
CA ASP A 171 -12.10 -12.02 -14.96
C ASP A 171 -13.18 -13.07 -14.70
N ALA A 172 -13.63 -13.19 -13.45
CA ALA A 172 -14.63 -14.17 -13.04
C ALA A 172 -16.07 -13.74 -13.33
N THR A 173 -16.34 -12.44 -13.40
CA THR A 173 -17.72 -11.88 -13.46
C THR A 173 -18.01 -11.11 -14.73
N GLY A 174 -16.99 -10.61 -15.44
CA GLY A 174 -17.16 -9.67 -16.54
C GLY A 174 -17.68 -8.29 -16.10
N GLU A 175 -17.61 -7.95 -14.80
CA GLU A 175 -18.19 -6.71 -14.25
C GLU A 175 -17.11 -5.74 -13.71
N PRO A 176 -16.63 -4.78 -14.52
CA PRO A 176 -15.60 -3.82 -14.12
C PRO A 176 -15.99 -2.94 -12.93
N GLU A 177 -17.28 -2.57 -12.80
CA GLU A 177 -17.73 -1.74 -11.68
C GLU A 177 -17.70 -2.50 -10.35
N PHE A 178 -17.97 -3.80 -10.37
CA PHE A 178 -17.87 -4.64 -9.18
C PHE A 178 -16.41 -4.88 -8.78
N ASP A 179 -15.51 -5.04 -9.76
CA ASP A 179 -14.06 -5.08 -9.51
C ASP A 179 -13.56 -3.77 -8.87
N ARG A 180 -14.00 -2.60 -9.38
CA ARG A 180 -13.71 -1.29 -8.80
C ARG A 180 -14.26 -1.14 -7.37
N PHE A 181 -15.45 -1.67 -7.08
CA PHE A 181 -15.99 -1.68 -5.73
C PHE A 181 -15.09 -2.42 -4.74
N PHE A 182 -14.51 -3.56 -5.16
CA PHE A 182 -13.53 -4.24 -4.31
C PHE A 182 -12.23 -3.46 -4.15
N ALA A 183 -11.74 -2.82 -5.22
CA ALA A 183 -10.49 -2.07 -5.16
C ALA A 183 -10.59 -0.81 -4.28
N SER A 184 -11.70 -0.08 -4.35
CA SER A 184 -11.91 1.17 -3.60
C SER A 184 -13.38 1.33 -3.19
N PRO A 185 -13.86 0.62 -2.17
CA PRO A 185 -15.27 0.62 -1.78
C PRO A 185 -15.75 2.00 -1.30
N PHE A 186 -14.87 2.81 -0.73
CA PHE A 186 -15.20 4.15 -0.24
C PHE A 186 -15.60 5.11 -1.36
N SER A 187 -15.19 4.86 -2.62
CA SER A 187 -15.60 5.65 -3.79
C SER A 187 -17.08 5.45 -4.18
N PHE A 188 -17.79 4.59 -3.45
CA PHE A 188 -19.22 4.33 -3.59
C PHE A 188 -20.02 4.82 -2.38
N ALA A 189 -19.37 5.40 -1.36
CA ALA A 189 -20.05 5.86 -0.14
C ALA A 189 -21.08 6.97 -0.41
N ASP A 190 -20.90 7.74 -1.49
CA ASP A 190 -21.83 8.75 -2.00
C ASP A 190 -23.07 8.16 -2.69
N ARG A 191 -23.08 6.86 -2.99
CA ARG A 191 -24.14 6.11 -3.66
C ARG A 191 -24.53 4.90 -2.81
N PRO A 192 -25.15 5.12 -1.63
CA PRO A 192 -25.33 4.08 -0.62
C PRO A 192 -26.13 2.87 -1.10
N GLU A 193 -27.13 3.05 -1.97
CA GLU A 193 -27.87 1.93 -2.57
C GLU A 193 -26.99 1.04 -3.46
N LEU A 194 -26.14 1.66 -4.29
CA LEU A 194 -25.20 0.95 -5.15
C LEU A 194 -24.10 0.27 -4.32
N PHE A 195 -23.60 0.96 -3.29
CA PHE A 195 -22.70 0.38 -2.31
C PHE A 195 -23.32 -0.88 -1.70
N LEU A 196 -24.55 -0.79 -1.18
CA LEU A 196 -25.22 -1.93 -0.53
C LEU A 196 -25.48 -3.09 -1.50
N LYS A 197 -25.83 -2.79 -2.75
CA LYS A 197 -25.94 -3.81 -3.80
C LYS A 197 -24.64 -4.60 -3.97
N TYR A 198 -23.49 -3.92 -4.08
CA TYR A 198 -22.21 -4.59 -4.23
C TYR A 198 -21.69 -5.20 -2.93
N PHE A 199 -21.90 -4.54 -1.81
CA PHE A 199 -21.58 -5.05 -0.48
C PHE A 199 -22.26 -6.39 -0.22
N ASN A 200 -23.56 -6.51 -0.47
CA ASN A 200 -24.31 -7.76 -0.28
C ASN A 200 -23.79 -8.91 -1.17
N ARG A 201 -23.30 -8.59 -2.37
CA ARG A 201 -22.62 -9.56 -3.24
C ARG A 201 -21.24 -9.92 -2.70
N ALA A 202 -20.45 -8.92 -2.30
CA ALA A 202 -19.10 -9.07 -1.75
C ALA A 202 -19.09 -9.85 -0.43
N TRP A 203 -20.14 -9.70 0.40
CA TRP A 203 -20.30 -10.33 1.70
C TRP A 203 -20.22 -11.86 1.67
N ASN A 204 -20.68 -12.44 0.57
CA ASN A 204 -20.67 -13.89 0.33
C ASN A 204 -19.39 -14.37 -0.37
N THR A 205 -18.49 -13.46 -0.73
CA THR A 205 -17.16 -13.80 -1.23
C THR A 205 -16.21 -14.06 -0.07
N LYS A 206 -15.14 -14.80 -0.31
CA LYS A 206 -14.05 -14.98 0.68
C LYS A 206 -13.05 -13.82 0.68
N ARG A 207 -13.32 -12.72 -0.02
CA ARG A 207 -12.39 -11.61 -0.26
C ARG A 207 -12.70 -10.43 0.64
N ALA A 208 -11.66 -9.83 1.20
CA ALA A 208 -11.75 -8.60 1.98
C ALA A 208 -11.83 -7.37 1.05
N PRO A 209 -12.28 -6.20 1.53
CA PRO A 209 -12.14 -4.95 0.77
C PRO A 209 -10.65 -4.70 0.44
N GLY A 210 -10.38 -4.13 -0.73
CA GLY A 210 -9.04 -4.02 -1.32
C GLY A 210 -8.56 -5.28 -2.06
N GLN A 211 -9.19 -6.45 -1.86
CA GLN A 211 -8.78 -7.73 -2.47
C GLN A 211 -9.59 -8.05 -3.75
N HIS A 212 -9.42 -7.22 -4.79
CA HIS A 212 -10.06 -7.46 -6.08
C HIS A 212 -9.44 -8.66 -6.85
N ALA A 213 -8.27 -9.15 -6.45
CA ALA A 213 -7.71 -10.46 -6.82
C ALA A 213 -7.54 -11.36 -5.57
N ALA A 214 -7.45 -12.69 -5.75
CA ALA A 214 -7.17 -13.59 -4.63
C ALA A 214 -5.76 -13.33 -4.10
N PRO A 215 -5.52 -13.40 -2.78
CA PRO A 215 -4.20 -13.13 -2.23
C PRO A 215 -3.22 -14.26 -2.55
N ILE A 216 -1.97 -13.90 -2.85
CA ILE A 216 -0.86 -14.86 -2.84
C ILE A 216 -0.50 -15.15 -1.38
N ARG A 217 -0.69 -16.40 -0.95
CA ARG A 217 -0.74 -16.79 0.47
C ARG A 217 0.51 -16.43 1.26
N ASP A 218 1.69 -16.54 0.66
CA ASP A 218 2.96 -16.33 1.35
C ASP A 218 3.42 -14.86 1.39
N VAL A 219 2.76 -13.95 0.66
CA VAL A 219 3.08 -12.50 0.68
C VAL A 219 2.93 -11.93 2.08
N ALA A 220 1.78 -12.17 2.72
CA ALA A 220 1.51 -11.62 4.05
C ALA A 220 2.51 -12.11 5.13
N SER A 221 2.98 -13.36 5.05
CA SER A 221 3.92 -13.90 6.04
C SER A 221 5.37 -13.47 5.81
N HIS A 222 5.77 -13.17 4.58
CA HIS A 222 7.16 -12.81 4.24
C HIS A 222 7.40 -11.31 4.17
N ALA A 223 6.37 -10.51 3.87
CA ALA A 223 6.54 -9.08 3.61
C ALA A 223 7.15 -8.33 4.80
N LEU A 224 6.56 -8.41 6.01
CA LEU A 224 7.06 -7.62 7.15
C LEU A 224 8.52 -7.93 7.50
N PRO A 225 8.94 -9.19 7.68
CA PRO A 225 10.36 -9.47 7.96
C PRO A 225 11.30 -9.02 6.84
N GLY A 226 10.89 -9.14 5.58
CA GLY A 226 11.68 -8.70 4.42
C GLY A 226 11.91 -7.19 4.41
N PHE A 227 10.84 -6.41 4.57
CA PHE A 227 10.92 -4.95 4.63
C PHE A 227 11.72 -4.46 5.83
N GLU A 228 11.47 -5.02 7.02
CA GLU A 228 12.21 -4.67 8.24
C GLU A 228 13.71 -4.95 8.10
N ARG A 229 14.08 -6.04 7.42
CA ARG A 229 15.48 -6.39 7.17
C ARG A 229 16.16 -5.34 6.29
N ILE A 230 15.53 -4.97 5.17
CA ILE A 230 16.05 -3.95 4.26
C ILE A 230 16.14 -2.60 4.99
N ALA A 231 15.07 -2.16 5.67
CA ALA A 231 15.07 -0.89 6.39
C ALA A 231 16.21 -0.81 7.43
N ARG A 232 16.41 -1.86 8.24
CA ARG A 232 17.53 -1.92 9.20
C ARG A 232 18.89 -1.86 8.51
N ALA A 233 19.09 -2.64 7.44
CA ALA A 233 20.36 -2.69 6.72
C ALA A 233 20.75 -1.33 6.10
N HIS A 234 19.75 -0.50 5.77
CA HIS A 234 19.93 0.83 5.20
C HIS A 234 19.81 1.96 6.23
N GLY A 235 19.91 1.63 7.53
CA GLY A 235 20.09 2.59 8.61
C GLY A 235 18.85 3.37 9.01
N TYR A 236 17.65 2.80 8.80
CA TYR A 236 16.40 3.37 9.28
C TYR A 236 16.07 2.91 10.70
N ASP A 237 15.52 3.82 11.48
CA ASP A 237 15.17 3.63 12.88
C ASP A 237 13.75 3.13 13.08
N VAL A 238 12.86 3.46 12.14
CA VAL A 238 11.43 3.17 12.21
C VAL A 238 10.94 2.72 10.84
N ILE A 239 10.03 1.75 10.86
CA ILE A 239 9.24 1.39 9.69
C ILE A 239 7.76 1.60 9.98
N GLU A 240 7.05 2.16 9.02
CA GLU A 240 5.66 2.59 9.15
C GLU A 240 4.83 2.05 7.98
N MET A 241 3.52 1.99 8.14
CA MET A 241 2.58 1.79 7.03
C MET A 241 1.25 2.48 7.34
N ALA A 242 0.56 2.92 6.28
CA ALA A 242 -0.83 3.34 6.35
C ALA A 242 -1.75 2.12 6.13
N ALA A 243 -2.35 1.60 7.20
CA ALA A 243 -3.21 0.43 7.10
C ALA A 243 -4.57 0.79 6.47
N SER A 244 -4.75 0.42 5.21
CA SER A 244 -5.92 0.79 4.40
C SER A 244 -7.25 0.18 4.87
N HIS A 245 -7.19 -0.99 5.53
CA HIS A 245 -8.38 -1.74 5.95
C HIS A 245 -8.14 -2.47 7.28
N TYR A 246 -9.22 -2.83 7.98
CA TYR A 246 -9.16 -3.48 9.30
C TYR A 246 -8.28 -4.74 9.32
N HIS A 247 -8.39 -5.61 8.31
CA HIS A 247 -7.58 -6.82 8.24
C HIS A 247 -6.08 -6.54 8.02
N VAL A 248 -5.73 -5.44 7.34
CA VAL A 248 -4.35 -4.98 7.16
C VAL A 248 -3.78 -4.46 8.48
N ALA A 249 -4.55 -3.69 9.24
CA ALA A 249 -4.17 -3.24 10.57
C ALA A 249 -3.97 -4.43 11.54
N LYS A 250 -4.85 -5.43 11.52
CA LYS A 250 -4.67 -6.68 12.30
C LYS A 250 -3.42 -7.45 11.87
N TRP A 251 -3.13 -7.50 10.58
CA TRP A 251 -1.90 -8.10 10.06
C TRP A 251 -0.65 -7.37 10.56
N ALA A 252 -0.63 -6.03 10.51
CA ALA A 252 0.46 -5.22 11.03
C ALA A 252 0.65 -5.43 12.55
N GLN A 253 -0.44 -5.42 13.34
CA GLN A 253 -0.39 -5.74 14.77
C GLN A 253 0.23 -7.12 15.03
N SER A 254 -0.10 -8.13 14.22
CA SER A 254 0.48 -9.47 14.36
C SER A 254 1.98 -9.51 14.08
N GLY A 255 2.50 -8.55 13.31
CA GLY A 255 3.93 -8.33 13.08
C GLY A 255 4.63 -7.46 14.12
N GLY A 256 3.91 -7.03 15.18
CA GLY A 256 4.44 -6.18 16.24
C GLY A 256 4.41 -4.68 15.95
N TYR A 257 3.61 -4.23 14.97
CA TYR A 257 3.39 -2.81 14.74
C TYR A 257 2.36 -2.27 15.75
N VAL A 258 2.55 -1.03 16.16
CA VAL A 258 1.68 -0.30 17.09
C VAL A 258 1.13 0.96 16.42
N PHE A 259 0.00 1.47 16.91
CA PHE A 259 -0.59 2.68 16.37
C PHE A 259 0.26 3.91 16.68
N SER A 260 0.30 4.84 15.73
CA SER A 260 1.14 6.04 15.80
C SER A 260 0.63 7.11 16.75
N SER A 261 -0.63 7.03 17.17
CA SER A 261 -1.18 7.88 18.23
C SER A 261 -2.21 7.13 19.07
N SER A 262 -2.44 7.64 20.30
CA SER A 262 -3.47 7.10 21.18
C SER A 262 -4.89 7.28 20.63
N GLU A 263 -5.13 8.31 19.82
CA GLU A 263 -6.40 8.51 19.12
C GLU A 263 -6.66 7.38 18.12
N GLN A 264 -5.69 7.07 17.25
CA GLN A 264 -5.82 5.97 16.28
C GLN A 264 -5.98 4.62 16.98
N ALA A 265 -5.26 4.41 18.10
CA ALA A 265 -5.41 3.23 18.92
C ALA A 265 -6.83 3.09 19.50
N ARG A 266 -7.41 4.18 20.01
CA ARG A 266 -8.78 4.20 20.52
C ARG A 266 -9.82 3.97 19.42
N GLU A 267 -9.71 4.66 18.28
CA GLU A 267 -10.61 4.46 17.14
C GLU A 267 -10.61 3.00 16.67
N PHE A 268 -9.43 2.38 16.57
CA PHE A 268 -9.31 0.98 16.21
C PHE A 268 -9.86 0.03 17.29
N ALA A 269 -9.66 0.36 18.57
CA ALA A 269 -10.21 -0.41 19.68
C ALA A 269 -11.74 -0.40 19.66
N SER A 270 -12.37 0.76 19.44
CA SER A 270 -13.83 0.87 19.31
C SER A 270 -14.39 0.05 18.14
N MET A 271 -13.69 -0.01 17.00
CA MET A 271 -14.05 -0.93 15.91
C MET A 271 -13.96 -2.40 16.32
N THR A 272 -12.91 -2.75 17.06
CA THR A 272 -12.70 -4.13 17.55
C THR A 272 -13.79 -4.54 18.56
N GLU A 273 -14.19 -3.62 19.44
CA GLU A 273 -15.29 -3.79 20.39
C GLU A 273 -16.63 -3.93 19.67
N GLY A 274 -16.91 -3.11 18.66
CA GLY A 274 -18.11 -3.22 17.83
C GLY A 274 -18.23 -4.59 17.15
N LEU A 275 -17.14 -5.09 16.56
CA LEU A 275 -17.09 -6.44 15.99
C LEU A 275 -17.31 -7.54 17.04
N ALA A 276 -16.80 -7.36 18.27
CA ALA A 276 -17.04 -8.28 19.37
C ALA A 276 -18.51 -8.28 19.81
N ALA A 277 -19.15 -7.11 19.84
CA ALA A 277 -20.58 -6.97 20.14
C ALA A 277 -21.45 -7.64 19.08
N ILE A 278 -21.16 -7.45 17.79
CA ILE A 278 -21.84 -8.15 16.66
C ILE A 278 -21.75 -9.67 16.84
N ARG A 279 -20.56 -10.18 17.18
CA ARG A 279 -20.37 -11.60 17.47
C ARG A 279 -21.20 -12.06 18.68
N ALA A 280 -21.21 -11.29 19.76
CA ALA A 280 -21.97 -11.61 20.97
C ALA A 280 -23.49 -11.59 20.73
N ALA A 281 -23.96 -10.78 19.79
CA ALA A 281 -25.36 -10.73 19.34
C ALA A 281 -25.76 -11.93 18.43
N GLY A 282 -24.86 -12.89 18.21
CA GLY A 282 -25.16 -14.10 17.43
C GLY A 282 -24.79 -14.03 15.95
N HIS A 283 -24.00 -13.03 15.54
CA HIS A 283 -23.55 -12.86 14.15
C HIS A 283 -22.03 -13.06 14.03
N PRO A 284 -21.52 -14.31 14.13
CA PRO A 284 -20.09 -14.56 13.97
C PRO A 284 -19.63 -14.23 12.55
N LEU A 285 -18.64 -13.34 12.43
CA LEU A 285 -18.10 -12.89 11.15
C LEU A 285 -16.75 -13.57 10.86
N THR A 286 -16.55 -13.98 9.60
CA THR A 286 -15.23 -14.35 9.08
C THR A 286 -14.29 -13.13 9.06
N ARG A 287 -12.97 -13.33 8.92
CA ARG A 287 -11.99 -12.23 8.86
C ARG A 287 -12.32 -11.22 7.74
N SER A 288 -12.69 -11.71 6.55
CA SER A 288 -13.06 -10.86 5.42
C SER A 288 -14.33 -10.06 5.71
N GLN A 289 -15.34 -10.70 6.32
CA GLN A 289 -16.59 -10.03 6.71
C GLN A 289 -16.39 -9.01 7.82
N GLN A 290 -15.50 -9.25 8.78
CA GLN A 290 -15.15 -8.24 9.80
C GLN A 290 -14.62 -6.97 9.13
N SER A 291 -13.74 -7.12 8.15
CA SER A 291 -13.21 -5.97 7.43
C SER A 291 -14.28 -5.25 6.60
N TRP A 292 -15.20 -5.98 5.97
CA TRP A 292 -16.35 -5.39 5.28
C TRP A 292 -17.30 -4.66 6.23
N ALA A 293 -17.57 -5.21 7.41
CA ALA A 293 -18.40 -4.56 8.42
C ALA A 293 -17.80 -3.23 8.88
N CYS A 294 -16.46 -3.13 9.01
CA CYS A 294 -15.80 -1.86 9.30
C CYS A 294 -15.98 -0.83 8.16
N VAL A 295 -15.84 -1.24 6.90
CA VAL A 295 -16.07 -0.34 5.73
C VAL A 295 -17.52 0.16 5.71
N ALA A 296 -18.48 -0.71 5.99
CA ALA A 296 -19.90 -0.36 5.98
C ALA A 296 -20.25 0.73 7.01
N GLN A 297 -19.45 0.93 8.07
CA GLN A 297 -19.70 2.00 9.04
C GLN A 297 -19.57 3.41 8.44
N ASN A 298 -18.92 3.55 7.27
CA ASN A 298 -18.77 4.83 6.58
C ASN A 298 -20.00 5.21 5.73
N LEU A 299 -21.06 4.39 5.72
CA LEU A 299 -22.34 4.76 5.12
C LEU A 299 -23.15 5.66 6.08
N PRO A 300 -24.12 6.43 5.56
CA PRO A 300 -25.14 7.06 6.40
C PRO A 300 -25.82 6.03 7.31
N ALA A 301 -26.12 6.40 8.56
CA ALA A 301 -26.52 5.47 9.61
C ALA A 301 -27.73 4.61 9.25
N GLU A 302 -28.69 5.18 8.51
CA GLU A 302 -29.90 4.51 8.02
C GLU A 302 -29.63 3.47 6.92
N HIS A 303 -28.45 3.51 6.29
CA HIS A 303 -28.01 2.57 5.27
C HIS A 303 -27.08 1.48 5.81
N ILE A 304 -26.61 1.59 7.06
CA ILE A 304 -25.80 0.52 7.68
C ILE A 304 -26.72 -0.65 8.03
N PRO A 305 -26.46 -1.89 7.57
CA PRO A 305 -27.26 -3.06 7.95
C PRO A 305 -27.36 -3.18 9.47
N ALA A 306 -28.58 -3.30 10.02
CA ALA A 306 -28.82 -3.24 11.46
C ALA A 306 -27.99 -4.26 12.26
N ALA A 307 -27.80 -5.48 11.72
CA ALA A 307 -26.99 -6.53 12.34
C ALA A 307 -25.47 -6.22 12.37
N LEU A 308 -25.02 -5.22 11.61
CA LEU A 308 -23.62 -4.81 11.48
C LEU A 308 -23.35 -3.41 12.01
N ASN A 309 -24.37 -2.69 12.49
CA ASN A 309 -24.22 -1.32 12.96
C ASN A 309 -23.47 -1.28 14.30
N MET A 310 -22.35 -0.55 14.35
CA MET A 310 -21.51 -0.41 15.55
C MET A 310 -21.82 0.85 16.36
N HIS A 311 -22.79 1.67 15.92
CA HIS A 311 -23.30 2.85 16.63
C HIS A 311 -22.24 3.89 17.01
N GLY A 312 -21.29 4.20 16.12
CA GLY A 312 -20.37 5.32 16.36
C GLY A 312 -19.03 5.31 15.62
N PRO A 313 -18.28 4.19 15.56
CA PRO A 313 -16.94 4.24 15.00
C PRO A 313 -17.00 4.32 13.46
N LEU A 314 -16.24 5.25 12.87
CA LEU A 314 -16.03 5.35 11.42
C LEU A 314 -14.65 4.79 11.07
N TRP A 315 -14.55 4.09 9.95
CA TRP A 315 -13.24 3.65 9.48
C TRP A 315 -12.47 4.86 8.97
N MET A 316 -11.27 5.03 9.49
CA MET A 316 -10.54 6.30 9.44
C MET A 316 -9.64 6.49 8.22
N GLN A 317 -9.36 5.44 7.45
CA GLN A 317 -8.53 5.49 6.24
C GLN A 317 -9.33 4.97 5.04
N ASP A 318 -9.90 5.89 4.27
CA ASP A 318 -10.73 5.58 3.10
C ASP A 318 -9.93 5.43 1.79
N ASN A 319 -8.62 5.72 1.82
CA ASN A 319 -7.74 5.77 0.64
C ASN A 319 -8.22 6.74 -0.45
N LEU A 320 -9.05 7.73 -0.08
CA LEU A 320 -9.53 8.82 -0.93
C LEU A 320 -9.08 10.17 -0.37
N GLY A 321 -9.24 10.36 0.94
CA GLY A 321 -8.79 11.52 1.68
C GLY A 321 -7.36 11.38 2.21
N GLN A 322 -6.93 12.39 2.96
CA GLN A 322 -5.58 12.45 3.54
C GLN A 322 -5.47 11.79 4.92
N LYS A 323 -6.58 11.44 5.59
CA LYS A 323 -6.52 10.82 6.94
C LYS A 323 -6.02 9.37 6.81
N CYS A 324 -4.82 9.11 7.31
CA CYS A 324 -4.22 7.78 7.32
C CYS A 324 -4.28 7.13 8.70
N LEU A 325 -4.49 5.81 8.72
CA LEU A 325 -4.26 4.96 9.90
C LEU A 325 -2.80 4.52 9.91
N TRP A 326 -1.94 5.27 10.59
CA TRP A 326 -0.51 5.00 10.66
C TRP A 326 -0.19 4.02 11.78
N VAL A 327 0.49 2.93 11.42
CA VAL A 327 1.11 2.03 12.39
C VAL A 327 2.61 1.99 12.16
N HIS A 328 3.38 1.80 13.22
CA HIS A 328 4.83 1.80 13.17
C HIS A 328 5.44 0.68 13.99
N LYS A 329 6.68 0.35 13.67
CA LYS A 329 7.52 -0.56 14.44
C LYS A 329 8.91 0.04 14.58
N PRO A 330 9.40 0.25 15.82
CA PRO A 330 10.79 0.61 16.05
C PRO A 330 11.73 -0.49 15.55
N LEU A 331 12.81 -0.08 14.88
CA LEU A 331 13.84 -0.96 14.33
C LEU A 331 15.19 -0.82 15.04
N SER A 332 15.44 0.34 15.66
CA SER A 332 16.65 0.65 16.41
C SER A 332 16.37 0.87 17.90
N GLU A 333 17.39 0.72 18.74
CA GLU A 333 17.28 1.01 20.18
C GLU A 333 16.90 2.47 20.44
N ALA A 334 17.39 3.40 19.63
CA ALA A 334 17.05 4.82 19.73
C ALA A 334 15.55 5.04 19.52
N ALA A 335 14.97 4.42 18.48
CA ALA A 335 13.53 4.47 18.23
C ALA A 335 12.74 3.84 19.37
N HIS A 336 13.17 2.69 19.90
CA HIS A 336 12.52 2.09 21.06
C HIS A 336 12.46 3.06 22.25
N ARG A 337 13.57 3.74 22.58
CA ARG A 337 13.59 4.71 23.69
C ARG A 337 12.70 5.93 23.42
N LEU A 338 12.83 6.54 22.25
CA LEU A 338 12.17 7.81 21.93
C LEU A 338 10.66 7.65 21.70
N LEU A 339 10.22 6.53 21.14
CA LEU A 339 8.80 6.30 20.84
C LEU A 339 8.03 5.69 22.01
N SER A 340 8.68 4.96 22.93
CA SER A 340 8.03 4.46 24.15
C SER A 340 7.57 5.58 25.08
N ALA A 341 8.21 6.74 25.02
CA ALA A 341 7.84 7.92 25.81
C ALA A 341 6.61 8.68 25.27
N ARG A 342 6.10 8.30 24.09
CA ARG A 342 5.00 8.98 23.39
C ARG A 342 3.63 8.34 23.57
N ILE A 343 3.58 7.08 24.02
CA ILE A 343 2.35 6.27 24.12
C ILE A 343 1.73 6.43 25.51
#